data_AF-A0AAD7NI48-F1
#
_entry.id   AF-A0AAD7NI48-F1
#
_cell.length_a   1.000
_cell.length_b   1.000
_cell.length_c   1.000
_cell.angle_alpha   90.00
_cell.angle_beta   90.00
_cell.angle_gamma   90.00
#
_symmetry.space_group_name_H-M   'P 1'
#
loop_
_entity.id
_entity.type
_entity.pdbx_description
1 polymer ?
#
loop_
_entity_poly.entity_id
_entity_poly.type
_entity_poly.pdbx_seq_one_letter_code
_entity_poly.pdbx_strand_id
1 'polypeptide(L)' 'MAPLVDDMVVKGPAPRPTIDKVIQRFAVIRSSLTSWQLRSRVIKEDEFFPVLLRPFTHYFRRIRFFASYPCDSFLRNH' A
#
# COMPACT_ATOMS: atom_id res chain seq x y z
N MET A 1 -15.08 1.19 -2.40
CA MET A 1 -15.59 1.75 -1.13
C MET A 1 -16.67 2.80 -1.33
N ALA A 2 -16.49 3.77 -2.25
CA ALA A 2 -17.48 4.83 -2.56
C ALA A 2 -18.97 4.40 -2.61
N PRO A 3 -19.38 3.35 -3.36
CA PRO A 3 -20.81 3.03 -3.48
C PRO A 3 -21.46 2.56 -2.18
N LEU A 4 -20.71 1.95 -1.25
CA LEU A 4 -21.25 1.56 0.05
C LEU A 4 -21.46 2.77 0.95
N VAL A 5 -20.57 3.77 0.84
CA VAL A 5 -20.65 5.01 1.64
C VAL A 5 -21.81 5.87 1.15
N ASP A 6 -22.01 5.97 -0.16
CA ASP A 6 -23.14 6.73 -0.74
C ASP A 6 -24.48 6.17 -0.27
N ASP A 7 -24.60 4.85 -0.19
CA ASP A 7 -25.80 4.18 0.36
C ASP A 7 -26.00 4.42 1.87
N MET A 8 -24.94 4.76 2.61
CA MET A 8 -25.00 5.09 4.04
C MET A 8 -25.27 6.58 4.31
N VAL A 9 -24.87 7.45 3.38
CA VAL A 9 -25.01 8.92 3.47
C VAL A 9 -26.36 9.34 2.89
N VAL A 10 -27.44 8.88 3.51
CA VAL A 10 -28.81 9.26 3.16
C VAL A 10 -29.33 10.30 4.14
N LYS A 11 -29.94 11.39 3.63
CA LYS A 11 -30.48 12.51 4.43
C LYS A 11 -31.62 12.12 5.38
N GLY A 12 -32.30 11.00 5.13
CA GLY A 12 -33.40 10.50 5.95
C GLY A 12 -33.06 9.17 6.62
N PRO A 13 -33.69 8.83 7.77
CA PRO A 13 -33.47 7.55 8.45
C PRO A 13 -34.11 6.36 7.71
N ALA A 14 -35.17 6.58 6.93
CA ALA A 14 -35.95 5.52 6.28
C ALA A 14 -35.20 4.74 5.17
N PRO A 15 -34.37 5.36 4.32
CA PRO A 15 -33.63 4.63 3.27
C PRO A 15 -32.26 4.16 3.75
N ARG A 16 -31.85 4.45 5.00
CA ARG A 16 -30.57 4.02 5.55
C ARG A 16 -30.56 2.48 5.69
N PRO A 17 -29.60 1.77 5.08
CA PRO A 17 -29.50 0.33 5.21
C PRO A 17 -29.19 -0.08 6.66
N THR A 18 -29.75 -1.21 7.09
CA THR A 18 -29.44 -1.84 8.38
C THR A 18 -27.95 -2.15 8.49
N ILE A 19 -27.40 -2.00 9.70
CA ILE A 19 -25.98 -2.21 9.97
C ILE A 19 -25.49 -3.60 9.53
N ASP A 20 -26.31 -4.64 9.68
CA ASP A 20 -25.95 -6.01 9.28
C ASP A 20 -25.68 -6.13 7.77
N LYS A 21 -26.50 -5.44 6.96
CA LYS A 21 -26.34 -5.39 5.50
C LYS A 21 -25.09 -4.63 5.10
N VAL A 22 -24.76 -3.56 5.84
CA VAL A 22 -23.53 -2.79 5.64
C VAL A 22 -22.30 -3.64 5.98
N ILE A 23 -22.33 -4.36 7.11
CA ILE A 23 -21.22 -5.23 7.55
C ILE A 23 -20.96 -6.34 6.53
N GLN A 24 -22.00 -6.98 6.00
CA GLN A 24 -21.83 -7.99 4.93
C GLN A 24 -21.14 -7.40 3.69
N ARG A 25 -21.61 -6.25 3.19
CA ARG A 25 -21.01 -5.60 2.00
C ARG A 25 -19.58 -5.14 2.27
N PHE A 26 -19.32 -4.60 3.46
CA PHE A 26 -17.98 -4.21 3.87
C PHE A 26 -17.04 -5.41 3.96
N ALA A 27 -17.50 -6.55 4.49
CA ALA A 27 -16.70 -7.76 4.61
C ALA A 27 -16.22 -8.28 3.24
N VAL A 28 -17.09 -8.24 2.22
CA VAL A 28 -16.75 -8.61 0.83
C VAL A 28 -15.72 -7.65 0.24
N ILE A 29 -15.84 -6.34 0.49
CA ILE A 29 -14.83 -5.38 0.02
C ILE A 29 -13.51 -5.60 0.75
N ARG A 30 -13.55 -5.83 2.07
CA ARG A 30 -12.35 -6.06 2.89
C ARG A 30 -11.63 -7.35 2.49
N SER A 31 -12.34 -8.42 2.12
CA SER A 31 -11.72 -9.68 1.70
C SER A 31 -10.97 -9.56 0.37
N SER A 32 -11.32 -8.58 -0.47
CA SER A 32 -10.57 -8.28 -1.69
C SER A 32 -9.22 -7.57 -1.45
N LEU A 33 -8.99 -7.09 -0.22
CA LEU A 33 -7.77 -6.38 0.16
C LEU A 33 -6.80 -7.29 0.90
N THR A 34 -5.52 -7.17 0.55
CA THR A 34 -4.43 -7.84 1.26
C THR A 34 -4.11 -7.16 2.60
N SER A 35 -3.52 -7.94 3.52
CA SER A 35 -2.97 -7.44 4.78
C SER A 35 -1.99 -6.27 4.63
N TRP A 36 -1.28 -6.21 3.49
CA TRP A 36 -0.35 -5.13 3.20
C TRP A 36 -1.07 -3.86 2.74
N GLN A 37 -2.07 -3.98 1.88
CA GLN A 37 -2.89 -2.86 1.44
C GLN A 37 -3.62 -2.20 2.61
N LEU A 38 -4.14 -2.99 3.56
CA LEU A 38 -4.76 -2.45 4.78
C LEU A 38 -3.79 -1.69 5.70
N ARG A 39 -2.50 -2.02 5.65
CA ARG A 39 -1.43 -1.33 6.41
C ARG A 39 -0.80 -0.18 5.65
N SER A 40 -0.97 -0.16 4.32
CA SER A 40 -0.46 0.91 3.50
C SER A 40 -1.18 2.21 3.80
N ARG A 41 -0.43 3.31 3.76
CA ARG A 41 -1.03 4.64 3.78
C ARG A 41 -1.88 4.82 2.51
N VAL A 42 -2.97 5.57 2.61
CA VAL A 42 -3.71 6.01 1.42
C VAL A 42 -2.82 7.01 0.66
N ILE A 43 -2.40 6.63 -0.54
CA ILE A 43 -1.54 7.41 -1.42
C ILE A 43 -2.42 7.92 -2.58
N LYS A 44 -2.30 9.19 -2.95
CA LYS A 44 -2.97 9.72 -4.15
C LYS A 44 -2.27 9.19 -5.41
N GLU A 45 -2.97 9.11 -6.55
CA GLU A 45 -2.42 8.44 -7.73
C GLU A 45 -1.12 9.08 -8.26
N ASP A 46 -0.97 10.40 -8.11
CA ASP A 46 0.23 11.18 -8.42
C ASP A 46 1.42 10.87 -7.50
N GLU A 47 1.17 10.36 -6.31
CA GLU A 47 2.19 10.00 -5.32
C GLU A 47 2.59 8.51 -5.37
N PHE A 48 1.86 7.65 -6.10
CA PHE A 48 2.09 6.19 -6.10
C PHE A 48 3.46 5.80 -6.68
N PHE A 49 3.74 6.26 -7.91
CA PHE A 49 5.02 5.99 -8.58
C PHE A 49 6.24 6.49 -7.80
N PRO A 50 6.30 7.74 -7.32
CA PRO A 50 7.46 8.22 -6.59
C PRO A 50 7.66 7.50 -5.25
N VAL A 51 6.59 7.15 -4.52
CA VAL A 51 6.70 6.39 -3.26
C VAL A 51 7.23 4.98 -3.50
N LEU A 52 6.82 4.32 -4.59
CA LEU A 52 7.28 2.97 -4.92
C LEU A 52 8.74 2.96 -5.40
N LEU A 53 9.12 3.89 -6.28
CA LEU A 53 10.44 3.89 -6.93
C LEU A 53 11.58 4.36 -6.02
N ARG A 54 11.30 5.27 -5.07
CA ARG A 54 12.31 5.82 -4.16
C ARG A 54 13.10 4.75 -3.41
N PRO A 55 12.49 3.77 -2.72
CA PRO A 55 13.24 2.70 -2.08
C PRO A 55 14.08 1.90 -3.09
N PHE A 56 13.55 1.55 -4.28
CA PHE A 56 14.33 0.83 -5.29
C PHE A 56 15.60 1.58 -5.68
N THR A 57 15.53 2.90 -5.92
CA THR A 57 16.73 3.69 -6.24
C THR A 57 17.78 3.66 -5.11
N HIS A 58 17.35 3.68 -3.84
CA HIS A 58 18.26 3.55 -2.70
C HIS A 58 18.90 2.16 -2.64
N TYR A 59 18.12 1.10 -2.88
CA TYR A 59 18.65 -0.27 -2.95
C TYR A 59 19.64 -0.46 -4.10
N PHE A 60 19.36 0.06 -5.29
CA PHE A 60 20.28 -0.02 -6.43
C PHE A 60 21.59 0.73 -6.18
N ARG A 61 21.56 1.90 -5.52
CA ARG A 61 22.79 2.61 -5.12
C ARG A 61 23.63 1.77 -4.16
N ARG A 62 23.00 1.08 -3.21
CA ARG A 62 23.68 0.19 -2.26
C ARG A 62 24.27 -1.04 -2.96
N ILE A 63 23.53 -1.68 -3.86
CA ILE A 63 24.03 -2.82 -4.66
C ILE A 63 25.19 -2.39 -5.54
N ARG A 64 25.10 -1.22 -6.18
CA ARG A 64 26.20 -0.66 -6.98
C ARG A 64 27.44 -0.42 -6.14
N PHE A 65 27.31 0.10 -4.92
CA PHE A 65 28.44 0.25 -4.00
C PHE A 65 29.12 -1.10 -3.75
N PHE A 66 28.39 -2.14 -3.37
CA PHE A 66 28.95 -3.48 -3.15
C PHE A 66 29.53 -4.12 -4.43
N ALA A 67 28.87 -3.95 -5.57
CA ALA A 67 29.35 -4.49 -6.86
C ALA A 67 30.58 -3.74 -7.40
N SER A 68 30.79 -2.48 -7.01
CA SER A 68 31.95 -1.68 -7.45
C SER A 68 33.22 -1.94 -6.65
N TYR A 69 33.12 -2.62 -5.49
CA TYR A 69 34.27 -3.16 -4.77
C TYR A 69 34.36 -4.67 -5.04
N PRO A 70 35.05 -5.12 -6.10
CA PRO A 70 35.41 -6.51 -6.21
C PRO A 70 36.19 -6.92 -4.95
N CYS A 71 35.93 -8.13 -4.48
CA CYS A 71 36.41 -8.72 -3.22
C CYS A 71 37.96 -8.90 -3.15
N ASP A 72 38.74 -8.16 -3.94
CA ASP A 72 40.19 -8.28 -4.07
C ASP A 72 40.98 -7.29 -3.20
N SER A 73 40.31 -6.39 -2.45
CA SER A 73 40.99 -5.41 -1.58
C SER A 73 41.18 -5.87 -0.13
N PHE A 74 40.57 -6.99 0.29
CA PHE A 74 40.68 -7.48 1.67
C PHE A 74 41.88 -8.44 1.91
N LEU A 75 42.47 -9.03 0.86
CA LEU A 75 43.60 -9.97 0.97
C LEU A 75 44.99 -9.33 0.78
N ARG A 76 45.12 -8.00 0.80
CA ARG A 76 46.41 -7.30 0.57
C ARG A 76 47.01 -6.64 1.82
N ASN A 77 46.53 -6.99 3.02
CA ASN A 77 47.08 -6.46 4.28
C ASN A 77 47.15 -7.52 5.41
N HIS A 78 47.34 -8.79 5.04
CA HIS A 78 47.83 -9.83 5.95
C HIS A 78 48.84 -10.71 5.20
#